data_AF-A0A1F8N9K5-F1
#
_entry.id   AF-A0A1F8N9K5-F1
#
_cell.length_a   1.000
_cell.length_b   1.000
_cell.length_c   1.000
_cell.angle_alpha   90.00
_cell.angle_beta   90.00
_cell.angle_gamma   90.00
#
_symmetry.space_group_name_H-M   'P 1'
#
loop_
_entity.id
_entity.type
_entity.pdbx_description
1 polymer ?
#
loop_
_entity_poly.entity_id
_entity_poly.type
_entity_poly.pdbx_seq_one_letter_code
_entity_poly.pdbx_strand_id
1 'polypeptide(L)'
;LRGVDEDNYFRAQYGPQTVQQGLLSKKQLLAYAAVTGAVAAACGLILAVQRGFPVVALMAAGAGFVLFYTWPLKYIGLGELAVILVWGPLMVGGGYFAITGRWDANVLLASLPCALGATTVIFGKHIDKLDADKRKRIHTLPVLLGEKASRFCVMGMVALQYLLVIVLILTRYFSPAMLLVLPALFFSRPIWQMYPHPRPAEPPPDAKSFWPMWFVAAAFYHHRAYGILFLAGLTLQLILG
;
A
#
# COMPACT_ATOMS: atom_id res chain seq x y z
N LEU A 1 16.58 -7.31 -15.93
CA LEU A 1 15.22 -7.02 -16.44
C LEU A 1 14.68 -8.31 -17.03
N ARG A 2 13.74 -8.99 -16.38
CA ARG A 2 13.21 -10.29 -16.83
C ARG A 2 12.12 -10.18 -17.92
N GLY A 3 12.11 -9.09 -18.71
CA GLY A 3 11.21 -8.92 -19.87
C GLY A 3 9.70 -8.93 -19.57
N VAL A 4 9.26 -8.93 -18.31
CA VAL A 4 7.84 -9.13 -17.96
C VAL A 4 6.95 -7.97 -18.42
N ASP A 5 7.55 -6.78 -18.59
CA ASP A 5 6.87 -5.56 -19.00
C ASP A 5 6.99 -5.30 -20.53
N GLU A 6 7.57 -6.21 -21.32
CA GLU A 6 7.62 -6.10 -22.80
C GLU A 6 6.24 -6.42 -23.45
N ASP A 7 6.01 -5.90 -24.66
CA ASP A 7 4.85 -6.16 -25.53
C ASP A 7 3.46 -5.96 -24.91
N ASN A 8 3.09 -4.70 -24.65
CA ASN A 8 1.72 -4.31 -24.30
C ASN A 8 1.16 -5.05 -23.07
N TYR A 9 2.01 -5.30 -22.06
CA TYR A 9 1.55 -5.77 -20.76
C TYR A 9 0.56 -4.77 -20.17
N PHE A 10 -0.49 -5.27 -19.50
CA PHE A 10 -1.51 -4.50 -18.79
C PHE A 10 -0.93 -3.25 -18.09
N ARG A 11 0.27 -3.32 -17.50
CA ARG A 11 0.93 -2.16 -16.85
C ARG A 11 1.26 -0.97 -17.74
N ALA A 12 1.54 -1.16 -19.03
CA ALA A 12 1.83 -0.06 -19.96
C ALA A 12 0.59 0.80 -20.23
N GLN A 13 -0.61 0.28 -19.94
CA GLN A 13 -1.88 0.97 -20.15
C GLN A 13 -2.28 1.91 -19.00
N TYR A 14 -1.55 1.93 -17.87
CA TYR A 14 -1.96 2.66 -16.66
C TYR A 14 -0.90 3.57 -16.03
N GLY A 15 0.27 3.70 -16.64
CA GLY A 15 1.27 4.63 -16.12
C GLY A 15 2.58 4.63 -16.92
N PRO A 16 3.36 5.72 -16.82
CA PRO A 16 4.61 5.84 -17.54
C PRO A 16 5.64 4.81 -17.05
N GLN A 17 6.21 4.06 -17.99
CA GLN A 17 7.30 3.12 -17.73
C GLN A 17 8.59 3.76 -18.25
N THR A 18 9.30 4.48 -17.37
CA THR A 18 10.37 5.41 -17.77
C THR A 18 11.47 4.79 -18.63
N VAL A 19 11.90 3.56 -18.33
CA VAL A 19 12.92 2.86 -19.13
C VAL A 19 12.34 2.28 -20.42
N GLN A 20 11.11 1.74 -20.37
CA GLN A 20 10.46 1.15 -21.54
C GLN A 20 10.05 2.20 -22.58
N GLN A 21 9.63 3.38 -22.12
CA GLN A 21 9.24 4.53 -22.94
C GLN A 21 10.43 5.40 -23.34
N GLY A 22 11.66 5.01 -22.99
CA GLY A 22 12.88 5.75 -23.36
C GLY A 22 13.09 7.08 -22.63
N LEU A 23 12.26 7.40 -21.64
CA LEU A 23 12.39 8.62 -20.82
C LEU A 23 13.69 8.61 -19.98
N LEU A 24 14.15 7.42 -19.57
CA LEU A 24 15.41 7.23 -18.87
C LEU A 24 16.17 6.02 -19.41
N SER A 25 17.48 6.17 -19.59
CA SER A 25 18.38 5.04 -19.78
C SER A 25 18.51 4.21 -18.51
N LYS A 26 18.88 2.92 -18.65
CA LYS A 26 19.18 2.03 -17.51
C LYS A 26 20.25 2.61 -16.59
N LYS A 27 21.28 3.26 -17.17
CA LYS A 27 22.36 3.91 -16.41
C LYS A 27 21.83 5.07 -15.57
N GLN A 28 20.96 5.91 -16.13
CA GLN A 28 20.34 7.01 -15.38
C GLN A 28 19.49 6.47 -14.23
N LEU A 29 18.63 5.47 -14.48
CA LEU A 29 17.81 4.88 -13.41
C LEU A 29 18.67 4.32 -12.26
N LEU A 30 19.76 3.62 -12.57
CA LEU A 30 20.68 3.10 -11.55
C LEU A 30 21.41 4.22 -10.80
N ALA A 31 21.81 5.30 -11.49
CA ALA A 31 22.41 6.46 -10.85
C ALA A 31 21.43 7.13 -9.87
N TYR A 32 20.16 7.34 -10.27
CA TYR A 32 19.12 7.87 -9.39
C TYR A 32 18.88 6.98 -8.17
N ALA A 33 18.81 5.66 -8.36
CA ALA A 33 18.67 4.71 -7.25
C ALA A 33 19.88 4.74 -6.30
N ALA A 34 21.09 4.83 -6.85
CA ALA A 34 22.32 4.91 -6.05
C ALA A 34 22.39 6.20 -5.24
N VAL A 35 22.11 7.35 -5.86
CA VAL A 35 22.14 8.66 -5.18
C VAL A 35 21.08 8.74 -4.09
N THR A 36 19.83 8.40 -4.41
CA THR A 36 18.74 8.44 -3.41
C THR A 36 18.95 7.41 -2.30
N GLY A 37 19.46 6.22 -2.64
CA GLY A 37 19.86 5.19 -1.67
C GLY A 37 21.01 5.64 -0.76
N ALA A 38 22.02 6.32 -1.29
CA ALA A 38 23.14 6.85 -0.50
C ALA A 38 22.67 7.94 0.47
N VAL A 39 21.79 8.85 0.04
CA VAL A 39 21.18 9.86 0.92
C VAL A 39 20.38 9.19 2.04
N ALA A 40 19.54 8.20 1.69
CA ALA A 40 18.77 7.45 2.69
C ALA A 40 19.68 6.70 3.68
N ALA A 41 20.77 6.09 3.20
CA ALA A 41 21.75 5.41 4.04
C ALA A 41 22.48 6.38 4.96
N ALA A 42 22.88 7.56 4.48
CA ALA A 42 23.53 8.58 5.30
C ALA A 42 22.61 9.06 6.44
N CYS A 43 21.34 9.38 6.13
CA CYS A 43 20.34 9.74 7.14
C CYS A 43 20.13 8.60 8.15
N GLY A 44 20.02 7.37 7.68
CA GLY A 44 19.86 6.19 8.52
C GLY A 44 21.06 5.94 9.44
N LEU A 45 22.29 6.14 8.96
CA LEU A 45 23.50 6.02 9.77
C LEU A 45 23.55 7.07 10.88
N ILE A 46 23.17 8.32 10.60
CA ILE A 46 23.06 9.36 11.62
C ILE A 46 22.07 8.94 12.72
N LEU A 47 20.91 8.42 12.33
CA LEU A 47 19.91 7.90 13.27
C LEU A 47 20.39 6.66 14.03
N ALA A 48 21.18 5.78 13.39
CA ALA A 48 21.74 4.60 14.02
C ALA A 48 22.77 4.95 15.09
N VAL A 49 23.58 5.99 14.88
CA VAL A 49 24.48 6.52 15.93
C VAL A 49 23.69 7.02 17.14
N GLN A 50 22.54 7.67 16.91
CA GLN A 50 21.71 8.24 17.98
C GLN A 50 20.83 7.21 18.70
N ARG A 51 20.36 6.18 18.00
CA ARG A 51 19.32 5.24 18.49
C ARG A 51 19.82 3.79 18.62
N GLY A 52 21.04 3.52 18.19
CA GLY A 52 21.69 2.21 18.27
C GLY A 52 21.21 1.20 17.22
N PHE A 53 21.50 -0.06 17.52
CA PHE A 53 21.31 -1.20 16.63
C PHE A 53 19.90 -1.36 16.02
N PRO A 54 18.79 -1.07 16.72
CA PRO A 54 17.46 -1.27 16.14
C PRO A 54 17.22 -0.45 14.85
N VAL A 55 17.83 0.73 14.71
CA VAL A 55 17.74 1.50 13.45
C VAL A 55 18.48 0.79 12.32
N VAL A 56 19.64 0.18 12.59
CA VAL A 56 20.37 -0.61 11.60
C VAL A 56 19.52 -1.79 11.12
N ALA A 57 18.83 -2.47 12.03
CA ALA A 57 17.91 -3.55 11.70
C ALA A 57 16.74 -3.07 10.82
N LEU A 58 16.15 -1.91 11.13
CA LEU A 58 15.09 -1.30 10.32
C LEU A 58 15.57 -0.90 8.92
N MET A 59 16.78 -0.34 8.81
CA MET A 59 17.41 -0.02 7.52
C MET A 59 17.64 -1.28 6.68
N ALA A 60 18.18 -2.34 7.29
CA ALA A 60 18.41 -3.61 6.62
C ALA A 60 17.10 -4.25 6.16
N ALA A 61 16.05 -4.22 7.00
CA ALA A 61 14.72 -4.70 6.63
C ALA A 61 14.13 -3.88 5.46
N GLY A 62 14.21 -2.55 5.52
CA GLY A 62 13.76 -1.66 4.44
C GLY A 62 14.50 -1.92 3.12
N ALA A 63 15.82 -2.02 3.15
CA ALA A 63 16.63 -2.37 1.99
C ALA A 63 16.26 -3.75 1.43
N GLY A 64 16.04 -4.73 2.32
CA GLY A 64 15.54 -6.05 1.95
C GLY A 64 14.22 -5.97 1.20
N PHE A 65 13.23 -5.24 1.73
CA PHE A 65 11.95 -5.06 1.03
C PHE A 65 12.11 -4.33 -0.30
N VAL A 66 12.90 -3.25 -0.38
CA VAL A 66 13.14 -2.51 -1.64
C VAL A 66 13.69 -3.44 -2.73
N LEU A 67 14.67 -4.29 -2.39
CA LEU A 67 15.33 -5.19 -3.34
C LEU A 67 14.45 -6.41 -3.68
N PHE A 68 13.79 -6.99 -2.68
CA PHE A 68 13.16 -8.31 -2.80
C PHE A 68 11.63 -8.28 -2.96
N TYR A 69 11.00 -7.10 -2.83
CA TYR A 69 9.55 -6.97 -2.99
C TYR A 69 9.07 -7.45 -4.36
N THR A 70 9.72 -6.97 -5.43
CA THR A 70 9.33 -7.34 -6.79
C THR A 70 9.65 -8.81 -7.07
N TRP A 71 10.82 -9.29 -6.65
CA TRP A 71 11.19 -10.71 -6.71
C TRP A 71 12.12 -11.04 -5.54
N PRO A 72 11.90 -12.11 -4.76
CA PRO A 72 10.90 -13.16 -4.99
C PRO A 72 9.53 -12.89 -4.35
N LEU A 73 9.39 -11.95 -3.40
CA LEU A 73 8.24 -11.90 -2.48
C LEU A 73 6.89 -11.86 -3.20
N LYS A 74 6.71 -10.94 -4.16
CA LYS A 74 5.48 -10.86 -4.95
C LYS A 74 5.19 -12.14 -5.76
N TYR A 75 6.21 -12.86 -6.22
CA TYR A 75 6.05 -14.06 -7.05
C TYR A 75 5.64 -15.30 -6.24
N ILE A 76 5.77 -15.25 -4.91
CA ILE A 76 5.46 -16.34 -3.98
C ILE A 76 4.31 -15.99 -3.03
N GLY A 77 3.51 -14.97 -3.36
CA GLY A 77 2.30 -14.62 -2.60
C GLY A 77 2.54 -13.76 -1.36
N LEU A 78 3.78 -13.32 -1.12
CA LEU A 78 4.14 -12.50 0.04
C LEU A 78 4.14 -10.99 -0.27
N GLY A 79 3.79 -10.59 -1.50
CA GLY A 79 3.78 -9.19 -1.90
C GLY A 79 2.84 -8.35 -1.05
N GLU A 80 1.61 -8.80 -0.87
CA GLU A 80 0.57 -8.06 -0.13
C GLU A 80 0.88 -7.97 1.37
N LEU A 81 1.41 -9.04 1.95
CA LEU A 81 1.90 -9.02 3.33
C LEU A 81 3.07 -8.04 3.50
N ALA A 82 3.99 -8.02 2.53
CA ALA A 82 5.09 -7.06 2.53
C ALA A 82 4.58 -5.61 2.46
N VAL A 83 3.50 -5.33 1.70
CA VAL A 83 2.88 -3.99 1.68
C VAL A 83 2.39 -3.60 3.07
N ILE A 84 1.66 -4.48 3.78
CA ILE A 84 1.17 -4.18 5.14
C ILE A 84 2.34 -3.89 6.08
N LEU A 85 3.37 -4.74 6.07
CA LEU A 85 4.52 -4.61 6.94
C LEU A 85 5.32 -3.32 6.67
N VAL A 86 5.52 -2.99 5.40
CA VAL A 86 6.28 -1.80 5.00
C VAL A 86 5.49 -0.53 5.33
N TRP A 87 4.24 -0.43 4.88
CA TRP A 87 3.44 0.79 5.04
C TRP A 87 3.00 1.08 6.47
N GLY A 88 2.83 0.04 7.29
CA GLY A 88 2.41 0.18 8.68
C GLY A 88 3.60 0.13 9.64
N PRO A 89 3.91 -1.04 10.21
CA PRO A 89 4.93 -1.19 11.25
C PRO A 89 6.30 -0.62 10.91
N LEU A 90 6.79 -0.85 9.69
CA LEU A 90 8.14 -0.45 9.32
C LEU A 90 8.24 1.06 9.10
N MET A 91 7.37 1.65 8.28
CA MET A 91 7.39 3.09 8.00
C MET A 91 6.98 3.92 9.22
N VAL A 92 5.81 3.63 9.81
CA VAL A 92 5.26 4.44 10.91
C VAL A 92 5.89 4.06 12.24
N GLY A 93 5.90 2.76 12.57
CA GLY A 93 6.49 2.28 13.82
C GLY A 93 8.00 2.50 13.87
N GLY A 94 8.72 2.16 12.80
CA GLY A 94 10.16 2.41 12.68
C GLY A 94 10.49 3.90 12.69
N GLY A 95 9.69 4.74 12.03
CA GLY A 95 9.81 6.20 12.10
C GLY A 95 9.61 6.74 13.52
N TYR A 96 8.58 6.27 14.21
CA TYR A 96 8.35 6.63 15.61
C TYR A 96 9.51 6.23 16.52
N PHE A 97 10.04 5.01 16.35
CA PHE A 97 11.23 4.57 17.09
C PHE A 97 12.44 5.44 16.78
N ALA A 98 12.69 5.78 15.52
CA ALA A 98 13.81 6.62 15.14
C ALA A 98 13.73 8.03 15.78
N ILE A 99 12.52 8.58 15.91
CA ILE A 99 12.28 9.91 16.49
C ILE A 99 12.31 9.88 18.02
N THR A 100 11.71 8.88 18.66
CA THR A 100 11.48 8.86 20.11
C THR A 100 12.45 7.97 20.89
N GLY A 101 13.08 7.01 20.21
CA GLY A 101 13.87 5.95 20.83
C GLY A 101 13.04 4.87 21.53
N ARG A 102 11.71 4.84 21.34
CA ARG A 102 10.80 3.91 22.02
C ARG A 102 9.91 3.16 21.03
N TRP A 103 9.58 1.93 21.38
CA TRP A 103 8.55 1.14 20.71
C TRP A 103 7.22 1.33 21.42
N ASP A 104 6.14 1.44 20.65
CA ASP A 104 4.80 1.59 21.18
C ASP A 104 3.82 0.74 20.33
N ALA A 105 3.11 -0.17 21.00
CA ALA A 105 2.17 -1.08 20.33
C ALA A 105 0.95 -0.34 19.76
N ASN A 106 0.51 0.74 20.40
CA ASN A 106 -0.59 1.57 19.91
C ASN A 106 -0.17 2.31 18.63
N VAL A 107 1.09 2.75 18.51
CA VAL A 107 1.61 3.32 17.25
C VAL A 107 1.58 2.28 16.13
N LEU A 108 1.98 1.04 16.42
CA LEU A 108 1.89 -0.04 15.44
C LEU A 108 0.45 -0.29 15.00
N LEU A 109 -0.50 -0.37 15.94
CA LEU A 109 -1.93 -0.51 15.64
C LEU A 109 -2.48 0.70 14.86
N ALA A 110 -2.09 1.91 15.23
CA ALA A 110 -2.48 3.16 14.59
C ALA A 110 -1.93 3.31 13.17
N SER A 111 -0.86 2.58 12.82
CA SER A 111 -0.32 2.54 11.46
C SER A 111 -1.13 1.63 10.52
N LEU A 112 -1.84 0.63 11.07
CA LEU A 112 -2.52 -0.38 10.28
C LEU A 112 -3.65 0.18 9.40
N PRO A 113 -4.48 1.16 9.82
CA PRO A 113 -5.49 1.73 8.93
C PRO A 113 -4.91 2.23 7.60
N CYS A 114 -3.81 3.00 7.65
CA CYS A 114 -3.14 3.47 6.45
C CYS A 114 -2.54 2.33 5.62
N ALA A 115 -1.91 1.35 6.27
CA ALA A 115 -1.31 0.19 5.61
C ALA A 115 -2.35 -0.70 4.91
N LEU A 116 -3.49 -0.93 5.54
CA LEU A 116 -4.62 -1.66 4.98
C LEU A 116 -5.20 -0.94 3.77
N GLY A 117 -5.32 0.40 3.81
CA GLY A 117 -5.73 1.21 2.68
C GLY A 117 -4.79 1.08 1.48
N ALA A 118 -3.48 1.17 1.68
CA ALA A 118 -2.51 0.94 0.59
C ALA A 118 -2.62 -0.48 0.02
N THR A 119 -2.86 -1.46 0.91
CA THR A 119 -2.99 -2.87 0.55
C THR A 119 -4.28 -3.14 -0.25
N THR A 120 -5.39 -2.46 0.03
CA THR A 120 -6.63 -2.62 -0.74
C THR A 120 -6.46 -2.18 -2.19
N VAL A 121 -5.69 -1.12 -2.45
CA VAL A 121 -5.34 -0.65 -3.80
C VAL A 121 -4.49 -1.69 -4.53
N ILE A 122 -3.48 -2.26 -3.86
CA ILE A 122 -2.64 -3.31 -4.46
C ILE A 122 -3.45 -4.58 -4.74
N PHE A 123 -4.31 -5.00 -3.82
CA PHE A 123 -5.24 -6.10 -4.05
C PHE A 123 -6.13 -5.84 -5.25
N GLY A 124 -6.80 -4.67 -5.33
CA GLY A 124 -7.64 -4.31 -6.47
C GLY A 124 -6.88 -4.43 -7.79
N LYS A 125 -5.64 -3.92 -7.83
CA LYS A 125 -4.77 -3.99 -9.02
C LYS A 125 -4.43 -5.43 -9.41
N HIS A 126 -4.21 -6.30 -8.43
CA HIS A 126 -3.85 -7.69 -8.65
C HIS A 126 -5.08 -8.55 -9.00
N ILE A 127 -6.28 -8.21 -8.50
CA ILE A 127 -7.54 -8.81 -8.93
C ILE A 127 -7.82 -8.44 -10.39
N ASP A 128 -7.67 -7.16 -10.77
CA ASP A 128 -7.94 -6.68 -12.14
C ASP A 128 -7.08 -7.36 -13.23
N LYS A 129 -5.91 -7.88 -12.87
CA LYS A 129 -4.98 -8.56 -13.79
C LYS A 129 -4.73 -10.03 -13.44
N LEU A 130 -5.62 -10.62 -12.65
CA LEU A 130 -5.48 -11.97 -12.11
C LEU A 130 -5.18 -13.01 -13.21
N ASP A 131 -5.90 -12.96 -14.33
CA ASP A 131 -5.68 -13.88 -15.45
C ASP A 131 -4.34 -13.67 -16.16
N ALA A 132 -3.90 -12.41 -16.29
CA ALA A 132 -2.61 -12.09 -16.88
C ALA A 132 -1.45 -12.56 -16.00
N ASP A 133 -1.58 -12.39 -14.67
CA ASP A 133 -0.59 -12.87 -13.70
C ASP A 133 -0.54 -14.40 -13.67
N LYS A 134 -1.70 -15.09 -13.72
CA LYS A 134 -1.77 -16.56 -13.85
C LYS A 134 -1.04 -17.08 -15.09
N ARG A 135 -1.30 -16.49 -16.27
CA ARG A 135 -0.62 -16.88 -17.52
C ARG A 135 0.90 -16.72 -17.45
N LYS A 136 1.39 -15.72 -16.72
CA LYS A 136 2.83 -15.46 -16.52
C LYS A 136 3.44 -16.19 -15.32
N ARG A 137 2.70 -17.10 -14.66
CA ARG A 137 3.13 -17.84 -13.45
C ARG A 137 3.59 -16.91 -12.31
N ILE A 138 2.92 -15.77 -12.16
CA ILE A 138 3.13 -14.84 -11.05
C ILE A 138 2.09 -15.18 -9.97
N HIS A 139 2.53 -15.75 -8.86
CA HIS A 139 1.64 -16.18 -7.78
C HIS A 139 1.46 -15.06 -6.75
N THR A 140 0.81 -13.96 -7.12
CA THR A 140 0.40 -12.93 -6.14
C THR A 140 -0.61 -13.52 -5.16
N LEU A 141 -0.81 -12.90 -3.99
CA LEU A 141 -1.78 -13.43 -3.03
C LEU A 141 -3.20 -13.52 -3.64
N PRO A 142 -3.67 -12.57 -4.48
CA PRO A 142 -4.95 -12.74 -5.16
C PRO A 142 -5.03 -13.88 -6.15
N VAL A 143 -3.91 -14.23 -6.80
CA VAL A 143 -3.85 -15.42 -7.67
C VAL A 143 -3.98 -16.70 -6.86
N LEU A 144 -3.34 -16.76 -5.67
CA LEU A 144 -3.40 -17.91 -4.77
C LEU A 144 -4.78 -18.07 -4.10
N LEU A 145 -5.38 -16.98 -3.63
CA LEU A 145 -6.70 -16.97 -2.99
C LEU A 145 -7.85 -17.14 -3.99
N GLY A 146 -7.63 -16.74 -5.25
CA GLY A 146 -8.67 -16.65 -6.26
C GLY A 146 -9.48 -15.35 -6.16
N GLU A 147 -10.18 -15.02 -7.25
CA GLU A 147 -10.86 -13.72 -7.41
C GLU A 147 -11.87 -13.46 -6.28
N LYS A 148 -12.80 -14.39 -6.06
CA LYS A 148 -13.88 -14.24 -5.07
C LYS A 148 -13.35 -13.94 -3.67
N ALA A 149 -12.45 -14.78 -3.15
CA ALA A 149 -11.87 -14.59 -1.83
C ALA A 149 -11.10 -13.26 -1.74
N SER A 150 -10.34 -12.92 -2.77
CA SER A 150 -9.59 -11.65 -2.83
C SER A 150 -10.49 -10.42 -2.75
N ARG A 151 -11.67 -10.45 -3.41
CA ARG A 151 -12.63 -9.36 -3.31
C ARG A 151 -13.16 -9.20 -1.88
N PHE A 152 -13.51 -10.30 -1.22
CA PHE A 152 -13.95 -10.26 0.18
C PHE A 152 -12.83 -9.84 1.15
N CYS A 153 -11.56 -10.20 0.88
CA CYS A 153 -10.42 -9.69 1.64
C CYS A 153 -10.36 -8.17 1.58
N VAL A 154 -10.58 -7.55 0.42
CA VAL A 154 -10.59 -6.08 0.30
C VAL A 154 -11.72 -5.46 1.11
N MET A 155 -12.94 -5.99 1.01
CA MET A 155 -14.08 -5.52 1.81
C MET A 155 -13.80 -5.63 3.31
N GLY A 156 -13.19 -6.75 3.74
CA GLY A 156 -12.76 -6.97 5.11
C GLY A 156 -11.70 -5.96 5.57
N MET A 157 -10.68 -5.69 4.75
CA MET A 157 -9.66 -4.68 5.05
C MET A 157 -10.24 -3.27 5.15
N VAL A 158 -11.22 -2.93 4.31
CA VAL A 158 -11.95 -1.64 4.42
C VAL A 158 -12.70 -1.56 5.75
N ALA A 159 -13.47 -2.57 6.11
CA ALA A 159 -14.17 -2.60 7.40
C ALA A 159 -13.18 -2.52 8.59
N LEU A 160 -12.07 -3.25 8.50
CA LEU A 160 -11.04 -3.28 9.54
C LEU A 160 -10.38 -1.92 9.76
N GLN A 161 -10.19 -1.10 8.73
CA GLN A 161 -9.69 0.28 8.88
C GLN A 161 -10.54 1.11 9.84
N TYR A 162 -11.87 1.05 9.69
CA TYR A 162 -12.79 1.78 10.57
C TYR A 162 -12.85 1.18 11.96
N LEU A 163 -12.87 -0.16 12.06
CA LEU A 163 -12.88 -0.86 13.33
C LEU A 163 -11.63 -0.50 14.16
N LEU A 164 -10.44 -0.47 13.55
CA LEU A 164 -9.21 -0.11 14.22
C LEU A 164 -9.24 1.32 14.75
N VAL A 165 -9.74 2.29 13.98
CA VAL A 165 -9.91 3.67 14.46
C VAL A 165 -10.86 3.72 15.65
N ILE A 166 -12.00 3.02 15.58
CA ILE A 166 -12.97 2.97 16.68
C ILE A 166 -12.33 2.35 17.93
N VAL A 167 -11.62 1.22 17.79
CA VAL A 167 -10.91 0.57 18.91
C VAL A 167 -9.87 1.51 19.53
N LEU A 168 -9.11 2.25 18.72
CA LEU A 168 -8.12 3.21 19.21
C LEU A 168 -8.78 4.41 19.93
N ILE A 169 -10.00 4.80 19.54
CA ILE A 169 -10.78 5.81 20.27
C ILE A 169 -11.29 5.26 21.60
N LEU A 170 -11.83 4.03 21.61
CA LEU A 170 -12.35 3.39 22.82
C LEU A 170 -11.26 3.13 23.87
N THR A 171 -10.06 2.78 23.42
CA THR A 171 -8.86 2.62 24.26
C THR A 171 -8.21 3.95 24.65
N ARG A 172 -8.81 5.10 24.27
CA ARG A 172 -8.34 6.47 24.56
C ARG A 172 -6.97 6.81 23.96
N TYR A 173 -6.48 6.02 23.02
CA TYR A 173 -5.26 6.36 22.29
C TYR A 173 -5.51 7.45 21.24
N PHE A 174 -6.63 7.36 20.54
CA PHE A 174 -7.14 8.41 19.66
C PHE A 174 -8.24 9.21 20.35
N SER A 175 -8.29 10.51 20.08
CA SER A 175 -9.41 11.33 20.51
C SER A 175 -10.62 11.14 19.57
N PRO A 176 -11.85 11.52 19.99
CA PRO A 176 -13.02 11.48 19.11
C PRO A 176 -12.86 12.29 17.80
N ALA A 177 -11.88 13.19 17.70
CA ALA A 177 -11.54 13.88 16.46
C ALA A 177 -11.23 12.91 15.31
N MET A 178 -10.74 11.71 15.61
CA MET A 178 -10.49 10.67 14.60
C MET A 178 -11.76 10.12 13.94
N LEU A 179 -12.96 10.40 14.47
CA LEU A 179 -14.22 10.11 13.77
C LEU A 179 -14.36 10.91 12.46
N LEU A 180 -13.46 11.87 12.20
CA LEU A 180 -13.34 12.55 10.90
C LEU A 180 -13.07 11.59 9.73
N VAL A 181 -12.69 10.33 9.98
CA VAL A 181 -12.59 9.30 8.92
C VAL A 181 -13.95 8.80 8.43
N LEU A 182 -15.04 8.97 9.20
CA LEU A 182 -16.36 8.41 8.85
C LEU A 182 -16.94 8.92 7.52
N PRO A 183 -16.81 10.21 7.14
CA PRO A 183 -17.16 10.68 5.80
C PRO A 183 -16.50 9.89 4.66
N ALA A 184 -15.35 9.23 4.88
CA ALA A 184 -14.74 8.35 3.88
C ALA A 184 -15.63 7.16 3.51
N LEU A 185 -16.60 6.78 4.36
CA LEU A 185 -17.58 5.71 4.05
C LEU A 185 -18.39 6.01 2.80
N PHE A 186 -18.67 7.29 2.52
CA PHE A 186 -19.31 7.70 1.28
C PHE A 186 -18.50 7.27 0.05
N PHE A 187 -17.18 7.44 0.11
CA PHE A 187 -16.25 7.04 -0.96
C PHE A 187 -16.00 5.53 -1.01
N SER A 188 -16.40 4.78 0.02
CA SER A 188 -16.36 3.31 0.02
C SER A 188 -17.55 2.68 -0.72
N ARG A 189 -18.60 3.43 -1.05
CA ARG A 189 -19.81 2.91 -1.72
C ARG A 189 -19.51 2.09 -2.99
N PRO A 190 -18.60 2.51 -3.90
CA PRO A 190 -18.25 1.69 -5.07
C PRO A 190 -17.66 0.34 -4.69
N ILE A 191 -16.89 0.25 -3.60
CA ILE A 191 -16.35 -1.03 -3.12
C ILE A 191 -17.49 -1.98 -2.77
N TRP A 192 -18.46 -1.53 -2.00
CA TRP A 192 -19.61 -2.36 -1.58
C TRP A 192 -20.58 -2.70 -2.71
N GLN A 193 -20.57 -1.93 -3.79
CA GLN A 193 -21.38 -2.20 -4.99
C GLN A 193 -20.65 -3.11 -5.98
N MET A 194 -19.34 -2.97 -6.15
CA MET A 194 -18.58 -3.67 -7.20
C MET A 194 -17.98 -4.98 -6.70
N TYR A 195 -17.40 -5.02 -5.49
CA TYR A 195 -16.65 -6.19 -4.99
C TYR A 195 -17.48 -7.44 -4.67
N PRO A 196 -18.79 -7.37 -4.37
CA PRO A 196 -19.62 -8.58 -4.31
C PRO A 196 -19.68 -9.34 -5.64
N HIS A 197 -19.57 -8.62 -6.77
CA HIS A 197 -19.77 -9.16 -8.11
C HIS A 197 -18.45 -9.46 -8.84
N PRO A 198 -18.43 -10.42 -9.78
CA PRO A 198 -17.30 -10.65 -10.67
C PRO A 198 -16.98 -9.45 -11.52
N ARG A 199 -15.69 -9.34 -11.88
CA ARG A 199 -15.25 -8.36 -12.87
C ARG A 199 -16.06 -8.57 -14.16
N PRO A 200 -16.66 -7.50 -14.73
CA PRO A 200 -17.31 -7.60 -16.03
C PRO A 200 -16.34 -8.12 -17.10
N ALA A 201 -16.84 -8.85 -18.09
CA ALA A 201 -16.02 -9.31 -19.22
C ALA A 201 -15.65 -8.13 -20.15
N GLU A 202 -16.54 -7.15 -20.27
CA GLU A 202 -16.42 -5.97 -21.12
C GLU A 202 -16.61 -4.70 -20.30
N PRO A 203 -16.01 -3.56 -20.72
CA PRO A 203 -16.17 -2.29 -20.02
C PRO A 203 -17.63 -1.82 -20.00
N PRO A 204 -18.22 -1.59 -18.81
CA PRO A 204 -19.49 -0.90 -18.69
C PRO A 204 -19.44 0.50 -19.34
N PRO A 205 -20.58 1.05 -19.84
CA PRO A 205 -20.60 2.34 -20.54
C PRO A 205 -20.01 3.51 -19.73
N ASP A 206 -20.25 3.52 -18.44
CA ASP A 206 -19.78 4.51 -17.45
C ASP A 206 -18.34 4.27 -16.98
N ALA A 207 -17.76 3.12 -17.31
CA ALA A 207 -16.44 2.68 -16.82
C ALA A 207 -15.29 2.88 -17.82
N LYS A 208 -15.60 3.34 -19.04
CA LYS A 208 -14.60 3.44 -20.13
C LYS A 208 -13.39 4.30 -19.78
N SER A 209 -13.55 5.30 -18.92
CA SER A 209 -12.49 6.24 -18.53
C SER A 209 -11.43 5.64 -17.59
N PHE A 210 -11.78 4.59 -16.83
CA PHE A 210 -10.88 3.93 -15.90
C PHE A 210 -10.70 2.44 -16.23
N TRP A 211 -11.34 1.91 -17.26
CA TRP A 211 -11.04 0.57 -17.74
C TRP A 211 -9.58 0.47 -18.22
N PRO A 212 -8.93 -0.69 -18.09
CA PRO A 212 -9.37 -1.89 -17.36
C PRO A 212 -9.16 -1.94 -15.82
N MET A 213 -8.87 -0.81 -15.15
CA MET A 213 -8.74 -0.65 -13.68
C MET A 213 -10.09 -0.66 -12.96
N TRP A 214 -10.80 -1.80 -12.97
CA TRP A 214 -12.13 -1.90 -12.38
C TRP A 214 -12.09 -1.82 -10.85
N PHE A 215 -11.49 -2.80 -10.17
CA PHE A 215 -11.47 -2.86 -8.72
C PHE A 215 -10.51 -1.84 -8.10
N VAL A 216 -9.33 -1.64 -8.71
CA VAL A 216 -8.34 -0.69 -8.18
C VAL A 216 -8.85 0.75 -8.17
N ALA A 217 -9.67 1.17 -9.13
CA ALA A 217 -10.24 2.52 -9.13
C ALA A 217 -11.10 2.76 -7.88
N ALA A 218 -12.02 1.85 -7.58
CA ALA A 218 -12.85 1.93 -6.38
C ALA A 218 -12.02 1.93 -5.08
N ALA A 219 -11.04 1.03 -4.96
CA ALA A 219 -10.14 1.01 -3.81
C ALA A 219 -9.32 2.31 -3.68
N PHE A 220 -8.87 2.88 -4.79
CA PHE A 220 -8.08 4.11 -4.81
C PHE A 220 -8.88 5.34 -4.37
N TYR A 221 -10.13 5.48 -4.85
CA TYR A 221 -11.01 6.59 -4.43
C TYR A 221 -11.25 6.58 -2.92
N HIS A 222 -11.57 5.40 -2.36
CA HIS A 222 -11.71 5.24 -0.92
C HIS A 222 -10.40 5.54 -0.18
N HIS A 223 -9.29 4.90 -0.57
CA HIS A 223 -8.01 5.05 0.11
C HIS A 223 -7.52 6.50 0.14
N ARG A 224 -7.66 7.22 -0.98
CA ARG A 224 -7.30 8.64 -1.06
C ARG A 224 -8.13 9.49 -0.10
N ALA A 225 -9.46 9.34 -0.12
CA ALA A 225 -10.33 10.10 0.76
C ALA A 225 -10.08 9.76 2.23
N TYR A 226 -9.98 8.47 2.55
CA TYR A 226 -9.69 7.97 3.89
C TYR A 226 -8.35 8.51 4.41
N GLY A 227 -7.27 8.43 3.62
CA GLY A 227 -5.95 8.90 4.02
C GLY A 227 -5.90 10.40 4.32
N ILE A 228 -6.55 11.22 3.49
CA ILE A 228 -6.66 12.68 3.73
C ILE A 228 -7.41 12.96 5.03
N LEU A 229 -8.56 12.31 5.23
CA LEU A 229 -9.38 12.50 6.43
C LEU A 229 -8.70 11.95 7.68
N PHE A 230 -7.95 10.85 7.57
CA PHE A 230 -7.17 10.28 8.66
C PHE A 230 -6.05 11.23 9.09
N LEU A 231 -5.30 11.80 8.14
CA LEU A 231 -4.28 12.80 8.44
C LEU A 231 -4.88 14.08 9.03
N ALA A 232 -6.02 14.53 8.50
CA ALA A 232 -6.74 15.67 9.05
C ALA A 232 -7.21 15.39 10.50
N GLY A 233 -7.71 14.19 10.77
CA GLY A 233 -8.11 13.75 12.11
C GLY A 233 -6.92 13.71 13.08
N LEU A 234 -5.77 13.17 12.64
CA LEU A 234 -4.54 13.16 13.43
C LEU A 234 -4.07 14.58 13.75
N THR A 235 -4.18 15.50 12.79
CA THR A 235 -3.81 16.91 12.98
C THR A 235 -4.78 17.59 13.95
N LEU A 236 -6.08 17.35 13.78
CA LEU A 236 -7.12 17.94 14.62
C LEU A 236 -6.99 17.48 16.08
N GLN A 237 -6.74 16.19 16.34
CA GLN A 237 -6.52 15.75 17.73
C GLN A 237 -5.29 16.42 18.36
N LEU A 238 -4.20 16.60 17.60
CA LEU A 238 -3.00 17.28 18.14
C LEU A 238 -3.28 18.74 18.53
N ILE A 239 -4.21 19.40 17.83
CA ILE A 239 -4.63 20.76 18.14
C ILE A 239 -5.57 20.80 19.36
N LEU A 240 -6.42 19.79 19.52
CA LEU A 240 -7.42 19.72 20.60
C LEU A 240 -6.88 19.17 21.93
N GLY A 241 -5.75 18.45 21.91
CA GLY A 241 -5.17 17.77 23.07
C GLY A 241 -5.80 16.41 23.34
#